data_AF-A0A9P4YBR8-F1
#
_entry.id   AF-A0A9P4YBR8-F1
#
_cell.length_a   1.000
_cell.length_b   1.000
_cell.length_c   1.000
_cell.angle_alpha   90.00
_cell.angle_beta   90.00
_cell.angle_gamma   90.00
#
_symmetry.space_group_name_H-M   'P 1'
#
loop_
_entity.id
_entity.type
_entity.pdbx_description
1 polymer ?
#
loop_
_entity_poly.entity_id
_entity_poly.type
_entity_poly.pdbx_seq_one_letter_code
_entity_poly.pdbx_strand_id
1 'polypeptide(L)'
;PPLIHPDIAFRESLYDALADPQGAAFWERIYGQPIHIYSRTKVNPETGQIENMDDEQYVAYIKAEMFKKTQSGFIEEQKRRRERAQQAAQRAFEAEKAARERQRRAEDERKLQRDIERSLRRAEDRRKRRAREQRFDEYTKQWKDWDGEPASIPWPTETGSRKELSEKGIRSFFVRGLDLRGFGSRAFSAKLKEQRVRWHPDKMQQRLGGKDMVEKSVMADITMIFQVIDTLWDDTRK
;
A
#
# COMPACT_ATOMS: atom_id res chain seq x y z
N PRO A 1 -57.92 60.21 30.99
CA PRO A 1 -56.62 60.93 30.91
C PRO A 1 -55.80 60.72 32.19
N PRO A 2 -54.63 60.05 32.13
CA PRO A 2 -53.80 59.85 33.31
C PRO A 2 -53.15 61.17 33.75
N LEU A 3 -53.22 61.46 35.05
CA LEU A 3 -52.64 62.65 35.67
C LEU A 3 -51.12 62.46 35.80
N ILE A 4 -50.34 63.12 34.96
CA ILE A 4 -48.87 63.16 35.09
C ILE A 4 -48.55 63.88 36.39
N HIS A 5 -47.72 63.25 37.24
CA HIS A 5 -47.27 63.85 38.51
C HIS A 5 -46.55 65.17 38.21
N PRO A 6 -46.87 66.28 38.91
CA PRO A 6 -46.38 67.62 38.58
C PRO A 6 -44.84 67.69 38.47
N ASP A 7 -44.12 66.92 39.29
CA ASP A 7 -42.65 66.86 39.26
C ASP A 7 -42.08 66.28 37.97
N ILE A 8 -42.79 65.34 37.33
CA ILE A 8 -42.34 64.73 36.07
C ILE A 8 -42.54 65.74 34.93
N ALA A 9 -43.71 66.39 34.87
CA ALA A 9 -43.99 67.43 33.89
C ALA A 9 -43.03 68.62 34.02
N PHE A 10 -42.69 69.01 35.25
CA PHE A 10 -41.70 70.04 35.53
C PHE A 10 -40.29 69.63 35.05
N ARG A 11 -39.88 68.40 35.34
CA ARG A 11 -38.56 67.90 34.93
C ARG A 11 -38.43 67.81 33.42
N GLU A 12 -39.45 67.30 32.73
CA GLU A 12 -39.48 67.26 31.27
C GLU A 12 -39.47 68.67 30.67
N SER A 13 -40.26 69.60 31.22
CA SER A 13 -40.25 71.01 30.78
C SER A 13 -38.90 71.70 30.99
N LEU A 14 -38.17 71.37 32.05
CA LEU A 14 -36.82 71.90 32.29
C LEU A 14 -35.81 71.33 31.30
N TYR A 15 -35.87 70.03 31.00
CA TYR A 15 -34.97 69.40 30.02
C TYR A 15 -35.24 69.88 28.60
N ASP A 16 -36.50 70.04 28.23
CA ASP A 16 -36.90 70.56 26.91
C ASP A 16 -36.41 72.02 26.75
N ALA A 17 -36.51 72.79 27.83
CA ALA A 17 -35.99 74.16 27.85
C ALA A 17 -34.47 74.26 27.88
N LEU A 18 -33.73 73.26 28.37
CA LEU A 18 -32.27 73.22 28.24
C LEU A 18 -31.81 72.92 26.81
N ALA A 19 -32.68 72.35 25.98
CA ALA A 19 -32.39 72.05 24.58
C ALA A 19 -32.67 73.23 23.62
N ASP A 20 -33.40 74.26 24.08
CA ASP A 20 -33.76 75.45 23.30
C ASP A 20 -33.28 76.76 23.98
N PRO A 21 -32.54 77.63 23.27
CA PRO A 21 -32.10 78.92 23.80
C PRO A 21 -33.21 79.82 24.36
N GLN A 22 -34.43 79.76 23.82
CA GLN A 22 -35.54 80.59 24.31
C GLN A 22 -36.15 80.01 25.60
N GLY A 23 -36.31 78.69 25.66
CA GLY A 23 -36.70 77.99 26.89
C GLY A 23 -35.71 78.19 28.04
N ALA A 24 -34.41 78.14 27.76
CA ALA A 24 -33.37 78.34 28.76
C ALA A 24 -33.46 79.72 29.40
N ALA A 25 -33.66 80.77 28.59
CA ALA A 25 -33.81 82.15 29.06
C ALA A 25 -35.07 82.35 29.92
N PHE A 26 -36.15 81.62 29.66
CA PHE A 26 -37.37 81.65 30.48
C PHE A 26 -37.09 81.15 31.91
N TRP A 27 -36.40 80.02 32.06
CA TRP A 27 -36.05 79.49 33.37
C TRP A 27 -34.93 80.28 34.06
N GLU A 28 -34.01 80.85 33.29
CA GLU A 28 -32.99 81.78 33.77
C GLU A 28 -33.63 83.02 34.41
N ARG A 29 -34.74 83.51 33.85
CA ARG A 29 -35.53 84.61 34.41
C ARG A 29 -36.25 84.22 35.71
N ILE A 30 -36.68 82.97 35.85
CA ILE A 30 -37.38 82.48 37.05
C ILE A 30 -36.41 82.28 38.23
N TYR A 31 -35.25 81.68 37.96
CA TYR A 31 -34.29 81.31 39.02
C TYR A 31 -33.11 82.28 39.15
N GLY A 32 -32.96 83.24 38.25
CA GLY A 32 -31.96 84.30 38.31
C GLY A 32 -30.51 83.83 38.07
N GLN A 33 -30.30 82.61 37.55
CA GLN A 33 -28.98 82.06 37.26
C GLN A 33 -28.97 81.34 35.90
N PRO A 34 -27.89 81.46 35.11
CA PRO A 34 -27.71 80.71 33.87
C PRO A 34 -27.70 79.21 34.12
N ILE A 35 -28.81 78.54 33.77
CA ILE A 35 -28.95 77.10 33.93
C ILE A 35 -28.17 76.28 32.89
N HIS A 36 -27.65 76.94 31.85
CA HIS A 36 -26.94 76.32 30.73
C HIS A 36 -25.42 76.50 30.79
N ILE A 37 -24.90 77.22 31.80
CA ILE A 37 -23.47 77.48 31.95
C ILE A 37 -22.92 76.61 33.09
N TYR A 38 -22.43 75.42 32.74
CA TYR A 38 -21.76 74.54 33.69
C TYR A 38 -20.27 74.89 33.79
N SER A 39 -19.81 75.25 34.98
CA SER A 39 -18.37 75.37 35.25
C SER A 39 -17.74 73.97 35.25
N ARG A 40 -16.72 73.74 34.41
CA ARG A 40 -15.88 72.52 34.39
C ARG A 40 -14.98 72.50 35.63
N THR A 41 -15.54 72.34 36.83
CA THR A 41 -14.80 72.59 38.09
C THR A 41 -14.40 71.35 38.88
N LYS A 42 -14.57 70.14 38.34
CA LYS A 42 -14.09 68.93 39.02
C LYS A 42 -13.11 68.16 38.16
N VAL A 43 -11.87 68.66 38.13
CA VAL A 43 -10.71 67.93 37.60
C VAL A 43 -10.33 66.87 38.63
N ASN A 44 -10.34 65.60 38.24
CA ASN A 44 -9.86 64.53 39.12
C ASN A 44 -8.32 64.61 39.23
N PRO A 45 -7.72 64.75 40.43
CA PRO A 45 -6.26 64.94 40.57
C PRO A 45 -5.41 63.78 40.03
N GLU A 46 -5.97 62.56 39.99
CA GLU A 46 -5.23 61.36 39.57
C GLU A 46 -5.35 61.05 38.07
N THR A 47 -6.42 61.50 37.40
CA THR A 47 -6.74 61.16 35.99
C THR A 47 -7.06 62.37 35.11
N GLY A 48 -7.04 63.59 35.65
CA GLY A 48 -7.46 64.83 35.01
C GLY A 48 -6.54 65.37 33.90
N GLN A 49 -5.53 64.60 33.48
CA GLN A 49 -4.68 64.99 32.33
C GLN A 49 -5.50 65.09 31.04
N ILE A 50 -6.52 64.25 30.88
CA ILE A 50 -7.41 64.21 29.71
C ILE A 50 -8.37 65.42 29.69
N GLU A 51 -8.77 65.89 30.86
CA GLU A 51 -9.74 66.99 31.03
C GLU A 51 -9.11 68.38 30.81
N ASN A 52 -7.78 68.47 30.86
CA ASN A 52 -6.99 69.67 30.57
C ASN A 52 -6.48 69.75 29.11
N MET A 53 -6.71 68.72 28.29
CA MET A 53 -6.32 68.72 26.88
C MET A 53 -7.26 69.61 26.06
N ASP A 54 -6.71 70.29 25.05
CA ASP A 54 -7.55 70.92 24.03
C ASP A 54 -8.25 69.85 23.17
N ASP A 55 -9.28 70.26 22.43
CA ASP A 55 -10.08 69.33 21.62
C ASP A 55 -9.26 68.58 20.54
N GLU A 56 -8.24 69.20 19.94
CA GLU A 56 -7.32 68.55 19.00
C GLU A 56 -6.43 67.51 19.69
N GLN A 57 -5.92 67.84 20.88
CA GLN A 57 -5.10 66.95 21.70
C GLN A 57 -5.90 65.73 22.17
N TYR A 58 -7.16 65.93 22.58
CA TYR A 58 -8.07 64.85 22.94
C TYR A 58 -8.38 63.94 21.75
N VAL A 59 -8.63 64.51 20.57
CA VAL A 59 -8.86 63.74 19.34
C VAL A 59 -7.62 62.92 18.95
N ALA A 60 -6.42 63.49 19.06
CA ALA A 60 -5.18 62.77 18.79
C ALA A 60 -4.96 61.61 19.77
N TYR A 61 -5.25 61.84 21.06
CA TYR A 61 -5.17 60.83 22.12
C TYR A 61 -6.14 59.66 21.86
N ILE A 62 -7.42 59.94 21.59
CA ILE A 62 -8.43 58.92 21.28
C ILE A 62 -8.06 58.15 20.01
N LYS A 63 -7.58 58.82 18.95
CA LYS A 63 -7.12 58.15 17.72
C LYS A 63 -5.94 57.21 17.99
N ALA A 64 -4.97 57.64 18.80
CA ALA A 64 -3.83 56.81 19.17
C ALA A 64 -4.26 55.60 20.02
N GLU A 65 -5.23 55.77 20.92
CA GLU A 65 -5.73 54.72 21.80
C GLU A 65 -6.61 53.70 21.06
N MET A 66 -7.48 54.18 20.15
CA MET A 66 -8.21 53.32 19.22
C MET A 66 -7.24 52.54 18.32
N PHE A 67 -6.19 53.18 17.80
CA PHE A 67 -5.17 52.50 17.02
C PHE A 67 -4.46 51.41 17.84
N LYS A 68 -4.05 51.68 19.08
CA LYS A 68 -3.43 50.68 19.98
C LYS A 68 -4.36 49.47 20.21
N LYS A 69 -5.66 49.70 20.44
CA LYS A 69 -6.66 48.65 20.70
C LYS A 69 -6.98 47.83 19.44
N THR A 70 -7.06 48.46 18.27
CA THR A 70 -7.24 47.75 16.99
C THR A 70 -5.97 46.98 16.60
N GLN A 71 -4.80 47.57 16.81
CA GLN A 71 -3.50 46.95 16.53
C GLN A 71 -3.27 45.72 17.41
N SER A 72 -3.63 45.75 18.70
CA SER A 72 -3.46 44.62 19.60
C SER A 72 -4.31 43.41 19.18
N GLY A 73 -5.58 43.62 18.84
CA GLY A 73 -6.45 42.55 18.33
C GLY A 73 -5.99 41.99 16.97
N PHE A 74 -5.47 42.85 16.10
CA PHE A 74 -4.89 42.44 14.82
C PHE A 74 -3.61 41.61 15.01
N ILE A 75 -2.70 42.02 15.90
CA ILE A 75 -1.46 41.29 16.22
C ILE A 75 -1.79 39.92 16.82
N GLU A 76 -2.76 39.85 17.72
CA GLU A 76 -3.17 38.60 18.35
C GLU A 76 -3.80 37.63 17.34
N GLU A 77 -4.69 38.10 16.46
CA GLU A 77 -5.28 37.29 15.41
C GLU A 77 -4.23 36.81 14.39
N GLN A 78 -3.28 37.67 14.02
CA GLN A 78 -2.15 37.28 13.16
C GLN A 78 -1.26 36.23 13.82
N LYS A 79 -0.98 36.36 15.13
CA LYS A 79 -0.22 35.36 15.89
C LYS A 79 -0.95 34.02 15.92
N ARG A 80 -2.24 34.02 16.23
CA ARG A 80 -3.08 32.82 16.24
C ARG A 80 -3.12 32.12 14.87
N ARG A 81 -3.23 32.89 13.79
CA ARG A 81 -3.18 32.35 12.41
C ARG A 81 -1.83 31.73 12.10
N ARG A 82 -0.73 32.39 12.48
CA ARG A 82 0.63 31.87 12.29
C ARG A 82 0.86 30.58 13.06
N GLU A 83 0.43 30.52 14.32
CA GLU A 83 0.55 29.31 15.15
C GLU A 83 -0.24 28.14 14.56
N ARG A 84 -1.48 28.38 14.10
CA ARG A 84 -2.29 27.36 13.41
C ARG A 84 -1.63 26.89 12.11
N ALA A 85 -1.09 27.81 11.33
CA ALA A 85 -0.38 27.48 10.09
C ALA A 85 0.88 26.65 10.37
N GLN A 86 1.65 27.00 11.41
CA GLN A 86 2.83 26.23 11.82
C GLN A 86 2.47 24.83 12.31
N GLN A 87 1.43 24.70 13.15
CA GLN A 87 0.95 23.39 13.61
C GLN A 87 0.43 22.54 12.45
N ALA A 88 -0.32 23.13 11.51
CA ALA A 88 -0.79 22.44 10.32
C ALA A 88 0.37 21.98 9.43
N ALA A 89 1.39 22.83 9.24
CA ALA A 89 2.59 22.49 8.49
C ALA A 89 3.40 21.36 9.14
N GLN A 90 3.56 21.39 10.47
CA GLN A 90 4.22 20.30 11.21
C GLN A 90 3.47 18.98 11.07
N ARG A 91 2.14 18.99 11.25
CA ARG A 91 1.31 17.79 11.07
C ARG A 91 1.36 17.25 9.65
N ALA A 92 1.35 18.13 8.65
CA ALA A 92 1.47 17.74 7.24
C ALA A 92 2.82 17.08 6.96
N PHE A 93 3.92 17.67 7.46
CA PHE A 93 5.26 17.12 7.30
C PHE A 93 5.42 15.75 7.99
N GLU A 94 4.90 15.59 9.21
CA GLU A 94 4.89 14.32 9.92
C GLU A 94 4.05 13.25 9.21
N ALA A 95 2.86 13.63 8.73
CA ALA A 95 1.98 12.75 7.97
C ALA A 95 2.63 12.28 6.66
N GLU A 96 3.29 13.19 5.93
CA GLU A 96 4.03 12.86 4.71
C GLU A 96 5.19 11.91 5.00
N LYS A 97 5.97 12.18 6.04
CA LYS A 97 7.07 11.30 6.47
C LYS A 97 6.56 9.90 6.82
N ALA A 98 5.47 9.81 7.59
CA ALA A 98 4.85 8.54 7.96
C ALA A 98 4.24 7.81 6.75
N ALA A 99 3.68 8.54 5.77
CA ALA A 99 3.19 7.94 4.53
C ALA A 99 4.34 7.37 3.70
N ARG A 100 5.45 8.12 3.57
CA ARG A 100 6.64 7.69 2.83
C ARG A 100 7.30 6.48 3.48
N GLU A 101 7.36 6.43 4.81
CA GLU A 101 7.88 5.27 5.53
C GLU A 101 6.99 4.03 5.35
N ARG A 102 5.67 4.19 5.43
CA ARG A 102 4.72 3.10 5.16
C ARG A 102 4.86 2.57 3.73
N GLN A 103 5.00 3.45 2.74
CA GLN A 103 5.24 3.04 1.35
C GLN A 103 6.54 2.24 1.21
N ARG A 104 7.64 2.71 1.79
CA ARG A 104 8.93 1.99 1.76
C ARG A 104 8.83 0.61 2.38
N ARG A 105 8.22 0.50 3.57
CA ARG A 105 8.01 -0.79 4.24
C ARG A 105 7.17 -1.75 3.39
N ALA A 106 6.09 -1.26 2.78
CA ALA A 106 5.25 -2.07 1.89
C ALA A 106 6.01 -2.52 0.62
N GLU A 107 6.87 -1.66 0.06
CA GLU A 107 7.73 -2.03 -1.08
C GLU A 107 8.77 -3.09 -0.70
N ASP A 108 9.40 -2.95 0.47
CA ASP A 108 10.37 -3.90 1.00
C ASP A 108 9.71 -5.26 1.29
N GLU A 109 8.53 -5.28 1.89
CA GLU A 109 7.74 -6.50 2.11
C GLU A 109 7.39 -7.20 0.79
N ARG A 110 6.95 -6.44 -0.23
CA ARG A 110 6.67 -6.99 -1.57
C ARG A 110 7.92 -7.52 -2.24
N LYS A 111 9.09 -6.89 -2.03
CA LYS A 111 10.36 -7.39 -2.55
C LYS A 111 10.76 -8.69 -1.85
N LEU A 112 10.66 -8.73 -0.52
CA LEU A 112 10.94 -9.92 0.28
C LEU A 112 10.04 -11.10 -0.13
N GLN A 113 8.74 -10.87 -0.28
CA GLN A 113 7.80 -11.90 -0.75
C GLN A 113 8.19 -12.47 -2.11
N ARG A 114 8.55 -11.61 -3.07
CA ARG A 114 9.01 -12.05 -4.41
C ARG A 114 10.31 -12.85 -4.34
N ASP A 115 11.23 -12.47 -3.48
CA ASP A 115 12.50 -13.18 -3.30
C ASP A 115 12.28 -14.55 -2.63
N ILE A 116 11.42 -14.62 -1.61
CA ILE A 116 11.00 -15.87 -0.97
C ILE A 116 10.36 -16.79 -2.00
N GLU A 117 9.37 -16.32 -2.75
CA GLU A 117 8.68 -17.11 -3.77
C GLU A 117 9.65 -17.63 -4.83
N ARG A 118 10.56 -16.77 -5.32
CA ARG A 118 11.58 -17.17 -6.28
C ARG A 118 12.52 -18.24 -5.71
N SER A 119 12.88 -18.14 -4.44
CA SER A 119 13.72 -19.13 -3.75
C SER A 119 13.00 -20.47 -3.60
N LEU A 120 11.71 -20.45 -3.25
CA LEU A 120 10.85 -21.64 -3.12
C LEU A 120 10.67 -22.34 -4.46
N ARG A 121 10.30 -21.60 -5.51
CA ARG A 121 10.18 -22.15 -6.88
C ARG A 121 11.46 -22.85 -7.31
N ARG A 122 12.63 -22.20 -7.13
CA ARG A 122 13.93 -22.81 -7.45
C ARG A 122 14.22 -24.04 -6.60
N ALA A 123 13.84 -24.05 -5.32
CA ALA A 123 14.04 -25.20 -4.44
C ALA A 123 13.15 -26.38 -4.86
N GLU A 124 11.88 -26.14 -5.19
CA GLU A 124 10.96 -27.14 -5.72
C GLU A 124 11.43 -27.70 -7.06
N ASP A 125 11.89 -26.85 -7.97
CA ASP A 125 12.43 -27.29 -9.26
C ASP A 125 13.64 -28.20 -9.07
N ARG A 126 14.55 -27.85 -8.14
CA ARG A 126 15.69 -28.71 -7.78
C ARG A 126 15.23 -30.04 -7.17
N ARG A 127 14.21 -30.04 -6.30
CA ARG A 127 13.66 -31.26 -5.70
C ARG A 127 13.03 -32.17 -6.76
N LYS A 128 12.17 -31.62 -7.61
CA LYS A 128 11.55 -32.35 -8.73
C LYS A 128 12.62 -32.91 -9.68
N ARG A 129 13.65 -32.12 -9.97
CA ARG A 129 14.78 -32.55 -10.79
C ARG A 129 15.53 -33.74 -10.16
N ARG A 130 15.90 -33.64 -8.88
CA ARG A 130 16.57 -34.72 -8.14
C ARG A 130 15.72 -35.98 -8.03
N ALA A 131 14.42 -35.84 -7.77
CA ALA A 131 13.50 -36.98 -7.71
C ALA A 131 13.43 -37.73 -9.05
N ARG A 132 13.42 -37.00 -10.17
CA ARG A 132 13.45 -37.59 -11.52
C ARG A 132 14.79 -38.27 -11.83
N GLU A 133 15.91 -37.63 -11.45
CA GLU A 133 17.27 -38.20 -11.46
C GLU A 133 17.31 -39.55 -10.74
N GLN A 134 16.85 -39.56 -9.48
CA GLN A 134 16.81 -40.77 -8.66
C GLN A 134 15.94 -41.85 -9.29
N ARG A 135 14.75 -41.50 -9.78
CA ARG A 135 13.85 -42.45 -10.43
C ARG A 135 14.46 -43.06 -11.69
N PHE A 136 15.19 -42.28 -12.48
CA PHE A 136 15.87 -42.77 -13.67
C PHE A 136 17.06 -43.68 -13.31
N ASP A 137 17.79 -43.36 -12.25
CA ASP A 137 18.88 -44.20 -11.73
C ASP A 137 18.33 -45.53 -11.18
N GLU A 138 17.21 -45.51 -10.45
CA GLU A 138 16.49 -46.70 -10.00
C GLU A 138 16.02 -47.57 -11.17
N TYR A 139 15.39 -46.97 -12.18
CA TYR A 139 15.03 -47.66 -13.42
C TYR A 139 16.25 -48.34 -14.06
N THR A 140 17.37 -47.62 -14.14
CA THR A 140 18.60 -48.16 -14.74
C THR A 140 19.17 -49.33 -13.92
N LYS A 141 19.09 -49.27 -12.59
CA LYS A 141 19.49 -50.38 -11.70
C LYS A 141 18.56 -51.58 -11.85
N GLN A 142 17.25 -51.36 -11.74
CA GLN A 142 16.24 -52.40 -11.95
C GLN A 142 16.44 -53.10 -13.30
N TRP A 143 16.75 -52.35 -14.37
CA TRP A 143 17.04 -52.92 -15.68
C TRP A 143 18.31 -53.77 -15.74
N LYS A 144 19.34 -53.43 -14.95
CA LYS A 144 20.58 -54.23 -14.88
C LYS A 144 20.37 -55.51 -14.11
N ASP A 145 19.58 -55.44 -13.05
CA ASP A 145 19.32 -56.56 -12.12
C ASP A 145 18.15 -57.44 -12.58
N TRP A 146 17.44 -57.03 -13.65
CA TRP A 146 16.29 -57.75 -14.18
C TRP A 146 16.70 -59.06 -14.86
N ASP A 147 16.07 -60.15 -14.42
CA ASP A 147 16.30 -61.54 -14.78
C ASP A 147 15.44 -62.03 -15.96
N GLY A 148 14.52 -61.20 -16.47
CA GLY A 148 13.61 -61.58 -17.54
C GLY A 148 12.21 -61.97 -17.06
N GLU A 149 11.92 -61.83 -15.77
CA GLU A 149 10.59 -62.11 -15.24
C GLU A 149 9.55 -61.06 -15.69
N PRO A 150 8.39 -61.47 -16.27
CA PRO A 150 7.38 -60.52 -16.77
C PRO A 150 6.79 -59.60 -15.68
N ALA A 151 6.76 -60.05 -14.43
CA ALA A 151 6.21 -59.29 -13.31
C ALA A 151 7.14 -58.16 -12.83
N SER A 152 8.44 -58.26 -13.09
CA SER A 152 9.49 -57.34 -12.63
C SER A 152 10.04 -56.45 -13.75
N ILE A 153 9.38 -56.40 -14.92
CA ILE A 153 9.79 -55.54 -16.04
C ILE A 153 9.94 -54.10 -15.52
N PRO A 154 11.13 -53.48 -15.70
CA PRO A 154 11.32 -52.09 -15.30
C PRO A 154 10.63 -51.19 -16.31
N TRP A 155 9.44 -50.68 -15.99
CA TRP A 155 8.71 -49.80 -16.89
C TRP A 155 9.25 -48.35 -16.84
N PRO A 156 9.41 -47.65 -17.97
CA PRO A 156 9.95 -46.30 -18.05
C PRO A 156 8.88 -45.25 -17.73
N THR A 157 8.29 -45.34 -16.52
CA THR A 157 7.26 -44.44 -16.00
C THR A 157 7.71 -43.82 -14.68
N GLU A 158 7.06 -42.72 -14.27
CA GLU A 158 7.40 -42.03 -13.01
C GLU A 158 7.25 -42.95 -11.79
N THR A 159 6.33 -43.91 -11.82
CA THR A 159 6.12 -44.90 -10.76
C THR A 159 6.78 -46.26 -11.02
N GLY A 160 7.20 -46.54 -12.25
CA GLY A 160 7.63 -47.89 -12.65
C GLY A 160 6.49 -48.87 -12.88
N SER A 161 5.25 -48.40 -12.89
CA SER A 161 4.07 -49.21 -13.17
C SER A 161 3.71 -49.22 -14.66
N ARG A 162 3.30 -50.40 -15.14
CA ARG A 162 2.70 -50.60 -16.47
C ARG A 162 1.41 -49.80 -16.67
N LYS A 163 0.64 -49.55 -15.60
CA LYS A 163 -0.67 -48.88 -15.66
C LYS A 163 -0.60 -47.41 -16.08
N GLU A 164 0.56 -46.78 -15.93
CA GLU A 164 0.80 -45.36 -16.24
C GLU A 164 1.47 -45.16 -17.61
N LEU A 165 1.58 -46.23 -18.40
CA LEU A 165 2.17 -46.15 -19.73
C LEU A 165 1.33 -45.25 -20.63
N SER A 166 1.97 -44.20 -21.11
CA SER A 166 1.44 -43.31 -22.13
C SER A 166 2.60 -42.82 -22.98
N GLU A 167 2.37 -42.62 -24.27
CA GLU A 167 3.39 -42.12 -25.19
C GLU A 167 4.05 -40.83 -24.67
N LYS A 168 3.22 -39.88 -24.23
CA LYS A 168 3.68 -38.61 -23.64
C LYS A 168 4.46 -38.83 -22.34
N GLY A 169 4.03 -39.75 -21.49
CA GLY A 169 4.69 -40.08 -20.23
C GLY A 169 6.08 -40.69 -20.45
N ILE A 170 6.19 -41.65 -21.36
CA ILE A 170 7.45 -42.32 -21.74
C ILE A 170 8.41 -41.29 -22.38
N ARG A 171 7.90 -40.45 -23.29
CA ARG A 171 8.68 -39.38 -23.91
C ARG A 171 9.22 -38.41 -22.87
N SER A 172 8.35 -37.97 -21.97
CA SER A 172 8.72 -37.10 -20.85
C SER A 172 9.73 -37.77 -19.92
N PHE A 173 9.60 -39.07 -19.64
CA PHE A 173 10.51 -39.83 -18.78
C PHE A 173 11.92 -39.89 -19.38
N PHE A 174 12.07 -40.23 -20.66
CA PHE A 174 13.39 -40.29 -21.29
C PHE A 174 14.00 -38.90 -21.52
N VAL A 175 13.22 -37.93 -22.01
CA VAL A 175 13.73 -36.56 -22.18
C VAL A 175 14.15 -36.00 -20.84
N ARG A 176 13.26 -35.97 -19.85
CA ARG A 176 13.60 -35.41 -18.54
C ARG A 176 14.59 -36.27 -17.77
N GLY A 177 14.64 -37.58 -17.98
CA GLY A 177 15.55 -38.53 -17.31
C GLY A 177 16.98 -38.54 -17.86
N LEU A 178 17.14 -38.32 -19.15
CA LEU A 178 18.44 -38.31 -19.83
C LEU A 178 19.01 -36.88 -19.99
N ASP A 179 18.17 -35.85 -20.03
CA ASP A 179 18.56 -34.44 -20.18
C ASP A 179 18.97 -33.76 -18.84
N LEU A 180 19.05 -34.53 -17.75
CA LEU A 180 19.31 -34.03 -16.38
C LEU A 180 20.69 -33.42 -16.13
N ARG A 181 21.66 -33.57 -17.04
CA ARG A 181 23.02 -33.04 -16.86
C ARG A 181 23.49 -32.05 -17.93
N GLY A 182 22.61 -31.62 -18.84
CA GLY A 182 23.06 -30.82 -19.99
C GLY A 182 24.06 -31.58 -20.85
N PHE A 183 23.90 -32.90 -20.94
CA PHE A 183 24.67 -33.71 -21.87
C PHE A 183 24.39 -33.14 -23.27
N GLY A 184 25.41 -32.63 -23.94
CA GLY A 184 25.26 -32.13 -25.32
C GLY A 184 24.58 -33.19 -26.19
N SER A 185 23.89 -32.73 -27.24
CA SER A 185 23.01 -33.56 -28.11
C SER A 185 23.58 -34.95 -28.43
N ARG A 186 24.90 -35.06 -28.67
CA ARG A 186 25.60 -36.32 -28.95
C ARG A 186 25.55 -37.38 -27.82
N ALA A 187 25.63 -36.98 -26.56
CA ALA A 187 25.61 -37.90 -25.42
C ALA A 187 24.18 -38.32 -25.06
N PHE A 188 23.21 -37.40 -25.18
CA PHE A 188 21.77 -37.74 -25.11
C PHE A 188 21.41 -38.77 -26.18
N SER A 189 21.90 -38.52 -27.39
CA SER A 189 21.78 -39.41 -28.51
C SER A 189 22.36 -40.81 -28.17
N ALA A 190 23.65 -40.93 -27.83
CA ALA A 190 24.25 -42.24 -27.53
C ALA A 190 23.45 -43.10 -26.52
N LYS A 191 22.86 -42.48 -25.48
CA LYS A 191 22.01 -43.17 -24.50
C LYS A 191 20.66 -43.62 -25.06
N LEU A 192 20.00 -42.80 -25.90
CA LEU A 192 18.75 -43.22 -26.56
C LEU A 192 18.97 -44.42 -27.48
N LYS A 193 20.09 -44.46 -28.21
CA LYS A 193 20.46 -45.64 -29.02
C LYS A 193 20.57 -46.91 -28.18
N GLU A 194 21.15 -46.81 -26.99
CA GLU A 194 21.24 -47.92 -26.05
C GLU A 194 19.85 -48.39 -25.59
N GLN A 195 18.98 -47.46 -25.21
CA GLN A 195 17.61 -47.79 -24.81
C GLN A 195 16.79 -48.40 -25.95
N ARG A 196 17.00 -47.95 -27.19
CA ARG A 196 16.37 -48.50 -28.39
C ARG A 196 16.70 -49.99 -28.58
N VAL A 197 17.97 -50.36 -28.42
CA VAL A 197 18.40 -51.76 -28.54
C VAL A 197 17.82 -52.60 -27.40
N ARG A 198 17.77 -52.04 -26.17
CA ARG A 198 17.20 -52.71 -24.99
C ARG A 198 15.71 -53.01 -25.15
N TRP A 199 14.94 -52.06 -25.67
CA TRP A 199 13.48 -52.18 -25.84
C TRP A 199 13.05 -52.77 -27.17
N HIS A 200 13.97 -53.22 -28.02
CA HIS A 200 13.60 -53.83 -29.29
C HIS A 200 12.71 -55.06 -29.05
N PRO A 201 11.55 -55.19 -29.72
CA PRO A 201 10.58 -56.26 -29.44
C PRO A 201 11.19 -57.66 -29.44
N ASP A 202 12.07 -57.96 -30.41
CA ASP A 202 12.79 -59.24 -30.49
C ASP A 202 13.73 -59.48 -29.28
N LYS A 203 14.44 -58.45 -28.81
CA LYS A 203 15.35 -58.56 -27.65
C LYS A 203 14.58 -58.73 -26.34
N MET A 204 13.46 -58.04 -26.20
CA MET A 204 12.56 -58.22 -25.06
C MET A 204 11.93 -59.61 -25.07
N GLN A 205 11.47 -60.08 -26.23
CA GLN A 205 10.91 -61.42 -26.36
C GLN A 205 11.94 -62.53 -26.04
N GLN A 206 13.20 -62.36 -26.46
CA GLN A 206 14.30 -63.27 -26.09
C GLN A 206 14.55 -63.30 -24.59
N ARG A 207 14.47 -62.15 -23.91
CA ARG A 207 14.67 -62.07 -22.45
C ARG A 207 13.50 -62.60 -21.63
N LEU A 208 12.28 -62.50 -22.15
CA LEU A 208 11.06 -62.96 -21.48
C LEU A 208 10.76 -64.46 -21.68
N GLY A 209 11.72 -65.25 -22.17
CA GLY A 209 11.57 -66.70 -22.32
C GLY A 209 10.81 -67.18 -23.57
N GLY A 210 10.58 -66.31 -24.56
CA GLY A 210 9.99 -66.68 -25.85
C GLY A 210 8.50 -66.37 -26.02
N LYS A 211 7.95 -66.73 -27.19
CA LYS A 211 6.66 -66.21 -27.71
C LYS A 211 5.42 -66.69 -26.96
N ASP A 212 5.51 -67.83 -26.28
CA ASP A 212 4.36 -68.51 -25.65
C ASP A 212 4.14 -68.09 -24.19
N MET A 213 5.12 -67.41 -23.58
CA MET A 213 5.06 -66.98 -22.16
C MET A 213 4.68 -65.50 -21.98
N VAL A 214 4.61 -64.71 -23.06
CA VAL A 214 4.36 -63.27 -22.98
C VAL A 214 2.93 -62.92 -23.39
N GLU A 215 2.22 -62.23 -22.50
CA GLU A 215 0.90 -61.70 -22.77
C GLU A 215 0.94 -60.72 -23.97
N LYS A 216 -0.02 -60.85 -24.91
CA LYS A 216 -0.09 -59.98 -26.10
C LYS A 216 -0.12 -58.49 -25.75
N SER A 217 -0.77 -58.14 -24.65
CA SER A 217 -0.86 -56.77 -24.16
C SER A 217 0.52 -56.24 -23.70
N VAL A 218 1.35 -57.07 -23.06
CA VAL A 218 2.72 -56.72 -22.65
C VAL A 218 3.60 -56.45 -23.87
N MET A 219 3.46 -57.28 -24.92
CA MET A 219 4.17 -57.05 -26.19
C MET A 219 3.73 -55.78 -26.91
N ALA A 220 2.44 -55.43 -26.84
CA ALA A 220 1.95 -54.17 -27.38
C ALA A 220 2.57 -52.97 -26.65
N ASP A 221 2.66 -53.02 -25.32
CA ASP A 221 3.28 -51.98 -24.51
C ASP A 221 4.78 -51.84 -24.77
N ILE A 222 5.51 -52.96 -24.89
CA ILE A 222 6.93 -52.98 -25.29
C ILE A 222 7.11 -52.32 -26.66
N THR A 223 6.23 -52.65 -27.61
CA THR A 223 6.28 -52.09 -28.97
C THR A 223 6.02 -50.59 -28.96
N MET A 224 5.06 -50.12 -28.16
CA MET A 224 4.80 -48.70 -27.97
C MET A 224 6.04 -48.00 -27.40
N ILE A 225 6.66 -48.53 -26.35
CA ILE A 225 7.88 -47.95 -25.77
C ILE A 225 8.99 -47.86 -26.82
N PHE A 226 9.19 -48.92 -27.61
CA PHE A 226 10.16 -48.94 -28.70
C PHE A 226 9.89 -47.84 -29.73
N GLN A 227 8.65 -47.71 -30.20
CA GLN A 227 8.25 -46.68 -31.18
C GLN A 227 8.49 -45.26 -30.66
N VAL A 228 8.20 -45.01 -29.37
CA VAL A 228 8.48 -43.71 -28.75
C VAL A 228 9.97 -43.42 -28.70
N ILE A 229 10.79 -44.41 -28.29
CA ILE A 229 12.25 -44.24 -28.25
C ILE A 229 12.81 -44.05 -29.66
N ASP A 230 12.33 -44.79 -30.66
CA ASP A 230 12.74 -44.68 -32.07
C ASP A 230 12.40 -43.31 -32.64
N THR A 231 11.20 -42.81 -32.38
CA THR A 231 10.78 -41.45 -32.78
C THR A 231 11.64 -40.37 -32.12
N LEU A 232 11.92 -40.51 -30.81
CA LEU A 232 12.80 -39.60 -30.08
C LEU A 232 14.23 -39.61 -30.60
N TRP A 233 14.73 -40.79 -30.96
CA TRP A 233 16.04 -40.99 -31.53
C TRP A 233 16.18 -40.25 -32.85
N ASP A 234 15.20 -40.40 -33.75
CA ASP A 234 15.20 -39.73 -35.04
C ASP A 234 15.06 -38.20 -34.92
N ASP A 235 14.22 -37.72 -34.00
CA ASP A 235 14.06 -36.28 -33.70
C ASP A 235 15.39 -35.63 -33.25
N THR A 236 16.28 -36.36 -32.57
CA THR A 236 17.57 -35.81 -32.09
C THR A 236 18.66 -35.71 -33.16
N ARG A 237 18.47 -36.37 -34.31
CA ARG A 237 19.46 -36.43 -35.40
C ARG A 237 19.12 -35.49 -36.55
N LYS A 238 17.89 -34.96 -36.60
CA LYS A 238 17.48 -33.88 -37.48
C LYS A 238 18.01 -32.55 -36.97
#